data_AF-A0A6G4G943-F1
#
_entry.id   AF-A0A6G4G943-F1
#
_cell.length_a   1.000
_cell.length_b   1.000
_cell.length_c   1.000
_cell.angle_alpha   90.00
_cell.angle_beta   90.00
_cell.angle_gamma   90.00
#
_symmetry.space_group_name_H-M   'P 1'
#
loop_
_entity.id
_entity.type
_entity.pdbx_description
1 polymer ?
#
loop_
_entity_poly.entity_id
_entity_poly.type
_entity_poly.pdbx_seq_one_letter_code
_entity_poly.pdbx_strand_id
1 'polypeptide(L)'
;MNSGKMFRFRERRGNKKIMKIKKIFINFVVIIFISTIINGVYSSKVDASSTTTIIGQAELTQEQALNYFRSRNSEKSDQDIKDFISIVWQEANLEGIRADVVFMQIMKETNFLRFTGDVKECQNNFAGIGATGDGVAGAYFKDTRTGVRAVVQHLKAYCSTEGLKNPCVDPRFTYVQRGISPYVEWLGIGENPNYPDKGWAADNNYGKSIVEMMNSAKYLANEGDSQGNITTSKATINNLEVSLDGNKVTTNELEPGKSYNIKAYGNSSNGVLYEYWIKDLSINSWIKLRDYSTTNEVKWTPNKSGKYLIGVHVKDRYSKERLDNFKYVEYNVASLKKATISSLEVSLDGNNVVNNELQLGKTYNIKAYGSSSNGVLYEYWIKDLSKNSWMKLRDYSTSTQVTWTSNKSGKYLLGVHVKDRYSEERLDNFKYVEYNVASPKKATVNSLEVILDGNKVVTNELDPGKSYNIKAYGNSSNGVLYEYWIKDLSINSWIKLKDYSTSTQVTWTPNKPGKYLIGVHVKDKYSKEKLDNFKYVDYNVTSPKKANINSLEVSLDGAKVVNNELQAGEIYN
;
A
#
# COMPACT_ATOMS: atom_id res chain seq x y z
N MET A 1 10.70 -65.25 -1.09
CA MET A 1 11.10 -65.25 0.34
C MET A 1 12.59 -64.96 0.42
N ASN A 2 13.01 -64.13 1.37
CA ASN A 2 14.39 -63.90 1.88
C ASN A 2 15.53 -63.52 0.90
N SER A 3 16.57 -62.74 1.26
CA SER A 3 16.70 -61.58 2.18
C SER A 3 18.18 -61.10 2.22
N GLY A 4 18.45 -59.81 2.05
CA GLY A 4 19.78 -59.18 2.29
C GLY A 4 20.86 -59.53 1.24
N LYS A 5 21.95 -58.78 1.04
CA LYS A 5 22.56 -57.56 1.63
C LYS A 5 23.58 -57.02 0.58
N MET A 6 24.04 -55.76 0.49
CA MET A 6 23.76 -54.45 1.14
C MET A 6 24.47 -53.34 0.28
N PHE A 7 24.54 -52.08 0.73
CA PHE A 7 25.33 -50.94 0.17
C PHE A 7 24.84 -50.30 -1.16
N ARG A 8 24.71 -48.97 -1.32
CA ARG A 8 24.90 -47.80 -0.42
C ARG A 8 23.71 -46.83 -0.53
N PHE A 9 23.19 -46.38 0.60
CA PHE A 9 22.43 -45.12 0.74
C PHE A 9 23.00 -44.37 1.94
N ARG A 10 23.52 -43.15 1.75
CA ARG A 10 23.97 -42.31 2.86
C ARG A 10 23.93 -40.82 2.53
N GLU A 11 22.73 -40.24 2.59
CA GLU A 11 22.56 -38.82 2.88
C GLU A 11 21.67 -38.63 4.10
N ARG A 12 22.27 -38.10 5.17
CA ARG A 12 21.53 -37.47 6.28
C ARG A 12 22.37 -36.32 6.84
N ARG A 13 21.78 -35.13 6.75
CA ARG A 13 21.88 -34.00 7.70
C ARG A 13 23.27 -33.38 7.92
N GLY A 14 23.48 -32.22 7.31
CA GLY A 14 24.41 -31.19 7.77
C GLY A 14 23.85 -29.80 7.46
N ASN A 15 24.00 -28.85 8.38
CA ASN A 15 23.84 -27.39 8.19
C ASN A 15 22.44 -26.83 7.83
N LYS A 16 21.47 -27.02 8.73
CA LYS A 16 20.43 -25.99 9.02
C LYS A 16 20.94 -25.01 10.09
N LYS A 17 21.94 -24.19 9.75
CA LYS A 17 22.40 -22.96 10.44
C LYS A 17 23.44 -22.28 9.52
N ILE A 18 23.61 -20.96 9.64
CA ILE A 18 24.42 -20.10 8.74
C ILE A 18 23.73 -19.78 7.39
N MET A 19 22.60 -19.05 7.47
CA MET A 19 22.31 -17.92 6.56
C MET A 19 21.26 -16.95 7.16
N LYS A 20 21.41 -16.63 8.45
CA LYS A 20 20.96 -15.32 8.97
C LYS A 20 22.09 -14.32 8.71
N ILE A 21 21.75 -13.02 8.64
CA ILE A 21 22.65 -11.89 8.30
C ILE A 21 22.88 -11.70 6.78
N LYS A 22 21.83 -11.21 6.08
CA LYS A 22 21.88 -10.15 5.04
C LYS A 22 20.47 -9.88 4.47
N LYS A 23 19.60 -9.33 5.30
CA LYS A 23 18.33 -8.67 4.89
C LYS A 23 17.89 -7.69 5.98
N ILE A 24 18.69 -6.63 6.12
CA ILE A 24 18.44 -5.43 6.91
C ILE A 24 18.74 -4.27 5.95
N PHE A 25 17.93 -3.19 6.02
CA PHE A 25 17.85 -2.09 5.05
C PHE A 25 17.29 -2.42 3.65
N ILE A 26 15.99 -2.13 3.47
CA ILE A 26 15.43 -1.10 2.56
C ILE A 26 13.90 -1.33 2.52
N ASN A 27 13.15 -0.49 3.24
CA ASN A 27 11.77 -0.10 2.95
C ASN A 27 11.30 0.94 3.99
N PHE A 28 11.83 2.15 3.87
CA PHE A 28 11.27 3.37 4.46
C PHE A 28 11.68 4.51 3.51
N VAL A 29 10.71 5.35 3.12
CA VAL A 29 10.69 6.32 1.98
C VAL A 29 10.01 5.78 0.70
N VAL A 30 8.67 5.86 0.63
CA VAL A 30 7.84 6.37 -0.51
C VAL A 30 6.42 6.70 -0.02
N ILE A 31 6.20 7.83 0.70
CA ILE A 31 4.88 8.54 0.74
C ILE A 31 5.13 10.05 0.94
N ILE A 32 5.71 10.73 -0.05
CA ILE A 32 5.56 12.18 -0.27
C ILE A 32 5.49 12.38 -1.79
N PHE A 33 4.71 13.37 -2.26
CA PHE A 33 4.30 13.65 -3.64
C PHE A 33 3.19 12.73 -4.19
N ILE A 34 1.94 13.11 -3.92
CA ILE A 34 1.03 13.73 -4.91
C ILE A 34 -0.06 14.48 -4.13
N SER A 35 -0.06 15.82 -4.17
CA SER A 35 -1.20 16.64 -3.73
C SER A 35 -1.11 18.07 -4.26
N THR A 36 -1.18 18.23 -5.58
CA THR A 36 -1.52 19.53 -6.20
C THR A 36 -2.51 19.30 -7.33
N ILE A 37 -3.53 20.17 -7.39
CA ILE A 37 -4.60 20.25 -8.40
C ILE A 37 -5.72 19.21 -8.25
N ILE A 38 -6.64 19.47 -7.32
CA ILE A 38 -8.07 19.56 -7.65
C ILE A 38 -8.60 20.86 -7.01
N ASN A 39 -8.69 21.93 -7.80
CA ASN A 39 -9.56 23.07 -7.47
C ASN A 39 -10.91 22.84 -8.15
N GLY A 40 -12.01 23.09 -7.44
CA GLY A 40 -13.37 22.98 -7.99
C GLY A 40 -14.24 21.87 -7.39
N VAL A 41 -14.19 21.66 -6.08
CA VAL A 41 -15.28 20.95 -5.36
C VAL A 41 -16.32 21.99 -4.93
N TYR A 42 -17.57 21.79 -5.34
CA TYR A 42 -18.70 22.57 -4.87
C TYR A 42 -18.81 22.48 -3.34
N SER A 43 -18.83 23.63 -2.66
CA SER A 43 -19.01 23.71 -1.22
C SER A 43 -20.47 23.42 -0.84
N SER A 44 -20.87 22.15 -0.82
CA SER A 44 -22.00 21.72 -0.01
C SER A 44 -21.54 21.64 1.44
N LYS A 45 -21.76 22.71 2.21
CA LYS A 45 -21.61 22.67 3.66
C LYS A 45 -22.49 21.54 4.19
N VAL A 46 -21.90 20.63 4.96
CA VAL A 46 -22.69 19.69 5.77
C VAL A 46 -23.36 20.51 6.86
N ASP A 47 -24.69 20.58 6.84
CA ASP A 47 -25.44 21.31 7.86
C ASP A 47 -25.22 20.67 9.24
N ALA A 48 -24.72 21.47 10.18
CA ALA A 48 -24.35 21.04 11.54
C ALA A 48 -25.56 20.73 12.45
N SER A 49 -26.77 20.62 11.89
CA SER A 49 -28.02 20.43 12.63
C SER A 49 -28.37 18.97 12.95
N SER A 50 -27.54 18.00 12.53
CA SER A 50 -27.81 16.56 12.67
C SER A 50 -26.65 15.72 13.22
N THR A 51 -25.60 16.36 13.76
CA THR A 51 -24.38 15.67 14.25
C THR A 51 -24.31 15.56 15.77
N THR A 52 -23.86 14.41 16.26
CA THR A 52 -23.78 14.06 17.69
C THR A 52 -22.48 14.59 18.29
N THR A 53 -22.55 15.53 19.25
CA THR A 53 -21.34 16.05 19.92
C THR A 53 -20.68 14.97 20.79
N ILE A 54 -19.34 15.02 20.93
CA ILE A 54 -18.59 14.17 21.87
C ILE A 54 -18.44 14.84 23.25
N ILE A 55 -18.38 16.18 23.27
CA ILE A 55 -18.34 16.98 24.49
C ILE A 55 -19.77 17.19 24.99
N GLY A 56 -19.98 17.11 26.32
CA GLY A 56 -21.27 17.38 26.96
C GLY A 56 -21.66 16.32 28.01
N GLN A 57 -22.90 16.43 28.48
CA GLN A 57 -23.52 15.43 29.36
C GLN A 57 -24.08 14.26 28.54
N ALA A 58 -24.06 13.06 29.12
CA ALA A 58 -24.66 11.88 28.49
C ALA A 58 -26.19 12.05 28.33
N GLU A 59 -26.73 11.55 27.21
CA GLU A 59 -28.18 11.49 26.95
C GLU A 59 -28.77 10.14 27.36
N LEU A 60 -27.97 9.05 27.36
CA LEU A 60 -28.38 7.78 27.94
C LEU A 60 -28.31 7.80 29.47
N THR A 61 -29.26 7.13 30.11
CA THR A 61 -29.14 6.73 31.52
C THR A 61 -28.15 5.56 31.66
N GLN A 62 -27.61 5.36 32.87
CA GLN A 62 -26.80 4.17 33.17
C GLN A 62 -27.61 2.87 33.04
N GLU A 63 -28.92 2.93 33.30
CA GLU A 63 -29.84 1.79 33.16
C GLU A 63 -30.10 1.45 31.67
N GLN A 64 -30.22 2.45 30.79
CA GLN A 64 -30.27 2.24 29.34
C GLN A 64 -28.98 1.61 28.81
N ALA A 65 -27.82 2.06 29.31
CA ALA A 65 -26.52 1.47 28.98
C ALA A 65 -26.42 0.00 29.44
N LEU A 66 -26.89 -0.31 30.65
CA LEU A 66 -26.96 -1.68 31.19
C LEU A 66 -27.90 -2.57 30.36
N ASN A 67 -29.11 -2.09 30.05
CA ASN A 67 -30.08 -2.86 29.27
C ASN A 67 -29.61 -3.08 27.81
N TYR A 68 -28.87 -2.12 27.25
CA TYR A 68 -28.18 -2.30 25.98
C TYR A 68 -27.09 -3.38 26.06
N PHE A 69 -26.25 -3.36 27.11
CA PHE A 69 -25.25 -4.40 27.34
C PHE A 69 -25.88 -5.80 27.46
N ARG A 70 -26.85 -5.95 28.36
CA ARG A 70 -27.58 -7.22 28.63
C ARG A 70 -28.14 -7.83 27.34
N SER A 71 -28.64 -7.01 26.42
CA SER A 71 -29.18 -7.47 25.12
C SER A 71 -28.15 -8.10 24.18
N ARG A 72 -26.85 -7.95 24.45
CA ARG A 72 -25.73 -8.43 23.63
C ARG A 72 -24.71 -9.27 24.38
N ASN A 73 -24.63 -9.18 25.70
CA ASN A 73 -23.77 -10.02 26.52
C ASN A 73 -24.45 -10.39 27.85
N SER A 74 -24.56 -11.70 28.08
CA SER A 74 -25.15 -12.34 29.28
C SER A 74 -24.13 -13.13 30.09
N GLU A 75 -22.83 -13.01 29.79
CA GLU A 75 -21.74 -13.76 30.44
C GLU A 75 -21.17 -13.05 31.68
N LYS A 76 -21.45 -11.74 31.83
CA LYS A 76 -20.98 -10.91 32.96
C LYS A 76 -22.16 -10.56 33.88
N SER A 77 -21.91 -10.43 35.18
CA SER A 77 -22.99 -10.15 36.14
C SER A 77 -23.47 -8.70 36.04
N ASP A 78 -24.74 -8.47 36.36
CA ASP A 78 -25.31 -7.11 36.36
C ASP A 78 -24.57 -6.16 37.30
N GLN A 79 -24.01 -6.66 38.40
CA GLN A 79 -23.28 -5.84 39.36
C GLN A 79 -21.93 -5.39 38.77
N ASP A 80 -21.16 -6.30 38.18
CA ASP A 80 -19.89 -5.97 37.52
C ASP A 80 -20.08 -4.91 36.42
N ILE A 81 -21.19 -5.01 35.69
CA ILE A 81 -21.51 -4.08 34.59
C ILE A 81 -22.03 -2.74 35.11
N LYS A 82 -22.83 -2.71 36.18
CA LYS A 82 -23.19 -1.45 36.88
C LYS A 82 -21.95 -0.73 37.39
N ASP A 83 -21.01 -1.46 37.99
CA ASP A 83 -19.76 -0.89 38.49
C ASP A 83 -18.87 -0.39 37.33
N PHE A 84 -18.78 -1.13 36.22
CA PHE A 84 -18.11 -0.69 35.00
C PHE A 84 -18.73 0.59 34.40
N ILE A 85 -20.06 0.63 34.25
CA ILE A 85 -20.81 1.79 33.74
C ILE A 85 -20.58 3.01 34.66
N SER A 86 -20.61 2.81 35.98
CA SER A 86 -20.33 3.86 36.95
C SER A 86 -18.91 4.44 36.81
N ILE A 87 -17.90 3.59 36.56
CA ILE A 87 -16.52 4.02 36.25
C ILE A 87 -16.48 4.84 34.95
N VAL A 88 -17.16 4.41 33.88
CA VAL A 88 -17.24 5.14 32.60
C VAL A 88 -17.87 6.52 32.78
N TRP A 89 -19.00 6.61 33.50
CA TRP A 89 -19.65 7.89 33.78
C TRP A 89 -18.76 8.84 34.58
N GLN A 90 -18.07 8.33 35.61
CA GLN A 90 -17.19 9.16 36.43
C GLN A 90 -15.98 9.70 35.65
N GLU A 91 -15.25 8.85 34.93
CA GLU A 91 -14.05 9.26 34.20
C GLU A 91 -14.39 10.18 33.02
N ALA A 92 -15.49 9.92 32.29
CA ALA A 92 -15.91 10.76 31.17
C ALA A 92 -16.41 12.14 31.63
N ASN A 93 -17.25 12.18 32.68
CA ASN A 93 -17.76 13.44 33.22
C ASN A 93 -16.66 14.34 33.78
N LEU A 94 -15.62 13.76 34.42
CA LEU A 94 -14.45 14.52 34.89
C LEU A 94 -13.71 15.25 33.77
N GLU A 95 -13.66 14.68 32.56
CA GLU A 95 -12.99 15.28 31.41
C GLU A 95 -13.92 16.12 30.52
N GLY A 96 -15.22 16.21 30.83
CA GLY A 96 -16.25 16.92 30.06
C GLY A 96 -16.76 16.15 28.83
N ILE A 97 -16.49 14.85 28.78
CA ILE A 97 -16.83 13.97 27.66
C ILE A 97 -18.13 13.21 27.95
N ARG A 98 -18.94 13.01 26.91
CA ARG A 98 -20.16 12.23 26.98
C ARG A 98 -19.88 10.76 27.33
N ALA A 99 -20.31 10.36 28.53
CA ALA A 99 -20.13 9.00 29.03
C ALA A 99 -20.83 7.93 28.17
N ASP A 100 -21.98 8.27 27.56
CA ASP A 100 -22.71 7.37 26.67
C ASP A 100 -21.99 7.12 25.35
N VAL A 101 -21.30 8.13 24.80
CA VAL A 101 -20.38 7.97 23.65
C VAL A 101 -19.22 7.05 24.00
N VAL A 102 -18.54 7.31 25.14
CA VAL A 102 -17.40 6.49 25.62
C VAL A 102 -17.84 5.03 25.82
N PHE A 103 -18.99 4.82 26.46
CA PHE A 103 -19.54 3.49 26.69
C PHE A 103 -19.81 2.75 25.37
N MET A 104 -20.52 3.37 24.42
CA MET A 104 -20.83 2.73 23.14
C MET A 104 -19.59 2.47 22.29
N GLN A 105 -18.61 3.37 22.33
CA GLN A 105 -17.31 3.13 21.70
C GLN A 105 -16.63 1.90 22.30
N ILE A 106 -16.54 1.80 23.63
CA ILE A 106 -15.98 0.62 24.31
C ILE A 106 -16.75 -0.66 23.95
N MET A 107 -18.09 -0.62 23.87
CA MET A 107 -18.89 -1.78 23.43
C MET A 107 -18.53 -2.23 22.01
N LYS A 108 -18.32 -1.29 21.09
CA LYS A 108 -17.92 -1.56 19.70
C LYS A 108 -16.52 -2.16 19.64
N GLU A 109 -15.53 -1.53 20.28
CA GLU A 109 -14.12 -1.94 20.27
C GLU A 109 -13.87 -3.31 20.92
N THR A 110 -14.59 -3.61 22.00
CA THR A 110 -14.38 -4.83 22.81
C THR A 110 -15.32 -5.99 22.46
N ASN A 111 -16.22 -5.80 21.48
CA ASN A 111 -17.32 -6.72 21.18
C ASN A 111 -18.17 -7.03 22.44
N PHE A 112 -18.65 -5.96 23.08
CA PHE A 112 -19.40 -6.00 24.35
C PHE A 112 -18.62 -6.68 25.49
N LEU A 113 -17.37 -6.25 25.72
CA LEU A 113 -16.45 -6.77 26.73
C LEU A 113 -16.10 -8.27 26.57
N ARG A 114 -16.07 -8.80 25.34
CA ARG A 114 -15.65 -10.18 25.05
C ARG A 114 -14.21 -10.35 24.60
N PHE A 115 -13.58 -9.29 24.09
CA PHE A 115 -12.16 -9.30 23.71
C PHE A 115 -11.78 -10.42 22.72
N THR A 116 -12.58 -10.57 21.66
CA THR A 116 -12.41 -11.63 20.64
C THR A 116 -11.22 -11.42 19.67
N GLY A 117 -10.46 -10.34 19.83
CA GLY A 117 -9.29 -10.00 19.01
C GLY A 117 -7.95 -10.26 19.69
N ASP A 118 -6.91 -9.52 19.31
CA ASP A 118 -5.56 -9.66 19.88
C ASP A 118 -5.47 -9.17 21.33
N VAL A 119 -6.18 -8.08 21.65
CA VAL A 119 -6.30 -7.57 23.02
C VAL A 119 -7.09 -8.54 23.89
N LYS A 120 -6.63 -8.78 25.13
CA LYS A 120 -7.29 -9.63 26.13
C LYS A 120 -7.88 -8.81 27.27
N GLU A 121 -8.96 -9.32 27.88
CA GLU A 121 -9.69 -8.64 28.96
C GLU A 121 -8.77 -8.19 30.11
N CYS A 122 -7.82 -9.02 30.51
CA CYS A 122 -6.87 -8.74 31.58
C CYS A 122 -5.94 -7.52 31.33
N GLN A 123 -5.92 -6.97 30.11
CA GLN A 123 -5.16 -5.76 29.78
C GLN A 123 -5.89 -4.45 30.11
N ASN A 124 -7.19 -4.50 30.43
CA ASN A 124 -8.05 -3.31 30.59
C ASN A 124 -7.97 -2.32 29.40
N ASN A 125 -7.63 -2.78 28.20
CA ASN A 125 -7.44 -1.93 27.02
C ASN A 125 -8.73 -1.90 26.19
N PHE A 126 -9.68 -1.06 26.61
CA PHE A 126 -11.04 -1.02 26.08
C PHE A 126 -11.20 -0.33 24.71
N ALA A 127 -10.10 0.08 24.07
CA ALA A 127 -10.09 0.84 22.82
C ALA A 127 -8.99 0.39 21.83
N GLY A 128 -8.42 -0.81 22.00
CA GLY A 128 -7.38 -1.32 21.10
C GLY A 128 -6.09 -0.49 21.07
N ILE A 129 -5.83 0.35 22.08
CA ILE A 129 -4.76 1.36 22.07
C ILE A 129 -3.41 0.68 21.84
N GLY A 130 -2.82 0.95 20.67
CA GLY A 130 -1.52 0.40 20.27
C GLY A 130 -1.52 -1.05 19.77
N ALA A 131 -2.68 -1.71 19.63
CA ALA A 131 -2.78 -2.97 18.91
C ALA A 131 -2.67 -2.71 17.39
N THR A 132 -2.10 -3.66 16.64
CA THR A 132 -1.86 -3.50 15.18
C THR A 132 -2.30 -4.69 14.33
N GLY A 133 -2.98 -5.68 14.93
CA GLY A 133 -3.22 -6.98 14.30
C GLY A 133 -2.05 -7.95 14.46
N ASP A 134 -2.19 -9.13 13.86
CA ASP A 134 -1.20 -10.22 13.81
C ASP A 134 -0.63 -10.65 15.19
N GLY A 135 -1.44 -10.56 16.26
CA GLY A 135 -1.06 -10.97 17.61
C GLY A 135 -0.37 -9.87 18.44
N VAL A 136 -0.30 -8.63 17.94
CA VAL A 136 0.24 -7.49 18.69
C VAL A 136 -0.83 -6.95 19.65
N ALA A 137 -0.76 -7.40 20.90
CA ALA A 137 -1.77 -7.16 21.94
C ALA A 137 -1.95 -5.69 22.38
N GLY A 138 -1.06 -4.77 22.00
CA GLY A 138 -1.16 -3.35 22.35
C GLY A 138 -0.86 -3.02 23.82
N ALA A 139 -1.41 -1.90 24.30
CA ALA A 139 -1.17 -1.37 25.65
C ALA A 139 -1.80 -2.24 26.76
N TYR A 140 -1.28 -2.07 27.98
CA TYR A 140 -1.76 -2.69 29.21
C TYR A 140 -2.03 -1.60 30.27
N PHE A 141 -3.19 -1.67 30.93
CA PHE A 141 -3.58 -0.77 32.02
C PHE A 141 -3.83 -1.57 33.30
N LYS A 142 -3.30 -1.05 34.42
CA LYS A 142 -3.25 -1.75 35.72
C LYS A 142 -4.61 -2.11 36.32
N ASP A 143 -5.66 -1.37 35.98
CA ASP A 143 -7.01 -1.53 36.51
C ASP A 143 -8.04 -0.97 35.51
N THR A 144 -9.30 -1.40 35.65
CA THR A 144 -10.44 -1.01 34.81
C THR A 144 -10.56 0.51 34.67
N ARG A 145 -10.41 1.25 35.79
CA ARG A 145 -10.53 2.72 35.81
C ARG A 145 -9.44 3.39 35.00
N THR A 146 -8.20 2.92 35.10
CA THR A 146 -7.06 3.41 34.32
C THR A 146 -7.26 3.14 32.82
N GLY A 147 -7.79 1.95 32.49
CA GLY A 147 -8.15 1.58 31.12
C GLY A 147 -9.23 2.49 30.52
N VAL A 148 -10.34 2.67 31.25
CA VAL A 148 -11.43 3.57 30.86
C VAL A 148 -10.93 5.01 30.70
N ARG A 149 -10.11 5.50 31.64
CA ARG A 149 -9.49 6.83 31.56
C ARG A 149 -8.65 7.00 30.29
N ALA A 150 -7.91 5.97 29.87
CA ALA A 150 -7.16 6.02 28.62
C ALA A 150 -8.08 6.20 27.40
N VAL A 151 -9.24 5.53 27.35
CA VAL A 151 -10.24 5.74 26.29
C VAL A 151 -10.78 7.17 26.31
N VAL A 152 -11.18 7.67 27.48
CA VAL A 152 -11.69 9.05 27.65
C VAL A 152 -10.65 10.07 27.18
N GLN A 153 -9.38 9.88 27.55
CA GLN A 153 -8.28 10.76 27.15
C GLN A 153 -8.03 10.69 25.64
N HIS A 154 -8.01 9.48 25.05
CA HIS A 154 -7.84 9.33 23.60
C HIS A 154 -8.97 10.04 22.84
N LEU A 155 -10.23 9.85 23.27
CA LEU A 155 -11.39 10.46 22.65
C LEU A 155 -11.40 12.00 22.83
N LYS A 156 -10.99 12.48 24.01
CA LYS A 156 -10.77 13.91 24.26
C LYS A 156 -9.65 14.51 23.40
N ALA A 157 -8.62 13.75 23.04
CA ALA A 157 -7.61 14.20 22.10
C ALA A 157 -8.25 14.48 20.73
N TYR A 158 -9.09 13.58 20.21
CA TYR A 158 -9.81 13.79 18.95
C TYR A 158 -10.78 14.98 19.01
N CYS A 159 -11.56 15.15 20.08
CA CYS A 159 -12.66 16.12 20.10
C CYS A 159 -12.34 17.50 20.69
N SER A 160 -11.23 17.67 21.41
CA SER A 160 -10.92 18.91 22.13
C SER A 160 -9.43 19.28 22.14
N THR A 161 -9.14 20.57 22.24
CA THR A 161 -7.80 21.12 22.49
C THR A 161 -7.55 21.46 23.96
N GLU A 162 -8.56 21.38 24.84
CA GLU A 162 -8.43 21.66 26.28
C GLU A 162 -7.47 20.71 27.01
N GLY A 163 -6.82 21.17 28.07
CA GLY A 163 -6.01 20.31 28.93
C GLY A 163 -6.81 19.15 29.55
N LEU A 164 -6.13 18.03 29.78
CA LEU A 164 -6.66 16.94 30.59
C LEU A 164 -6.83 17.39 32.04
N LYS A 165 -7.87 16.91 32.71
CA LYS A 165 -8.11 17.15 34.14
C LYS A 165 -7.37 16.14 35.01
N ASN A 166 -7.23 14.91 34.53
CA ASN A 166 -6.42 13.86 35.16
C ASN A 166 -5.05 13.69 34.48
N PRO A 167 -4.04 13.12 35.17
CA PRO A 167 -2.75 12.76 34.56
C PRO A 167 -2.94 11.86 33.33
N CYS A 168 -2.15 12.11 32.28
CA CYS A 168 -2.21 11.34 31.05
C CYS A 168 -1.77 9.89 31.27
N VAL A 169 -2.65 8.94 30.98
CA VAL A 169 -2.40 7.49 31.00
C VAL A 169 -2.48 6.86 29.60
N ASP A 170 -3.10 7.53 28.63
CA ASP A 170 -3.06 7.13 27.22
C ASP A 170 -1.63 7.31 26.64
N PRO A 171 -0.92 6.22 26.26
CA PRO A 171 0.43 6.30 25.69
C PRO A 171 0.46 6.83 24.25
N ARG A 172 -0.69 7.06 23.61
CA ARG A 172 -0.82 7.57 22.24
C ARG A 172 -1.44 8.97 22.16
N PHE A 173 -1.71 9.62 23.29
CA PHE A 173 -2.39 10.91 23.38
C PHE A 173 -1.71 12.00 22.52
N THR A 174 -0.38 12.00 22.47
CA THR A 174 0.43 12.95 21.70
C THR A 174 0.54 12.63 20.20
N TYR A 175 0.07 11.45 19.76
CA TYR A 175 0.04 11.09 18.33
C TYR A 175 -1.25 11.52 17.63
N VAL A 176 -2.29 11.89 18.39
CA VAL A 176 -3.54 12.42 17.84
C VAL A 176 -3.37 13.92 17.58
N GLN A 177 -3.63 14.37 16.34
CA GLN A 177 -3.79 15.79 16.08
C GLN A 177 -5.06 16.28 16.80
N ARG A 178 -4.91 17.21 17.74
CA ARG A 178 -5.97 17.49 18.70
C ARG A 178 -7.12 18.32 18.13
N GLY A 179 -8.34 18.02 18.57
CA GLY A 179 -9.55 18.78 18.23
C GLY A 179 -10.07 18.63 16.80
N ILE A 180 -9.60 17.62 16.05
CA ILE A 180 -10.00 17.40 14.64
C ILE A 180 -11.42 16.85 14.46
N SER A 181 -11.98 16.18 15.47
CA SER A 181 -13.26 15.47 15.39
C SER A 181 -14.16 15.76 16.61
N PRO A 182 -14.89 16.90 16.63
CA PRO A 182 -15.82 17.25 17.72
C PRO A 182 -17.12 16.43 17.73
N TYR A 183 -17.45 15.73 16.64
CA TYR A 183 -18.67 14.93 16.48
C TYR A 183 -18.36 13.44 16.32
N VAL A 184 -19.27 12.57 16.81
CA VAL A 184 -19.11 11.11 16.78
C VAL A 184 -19.04 10.59 15.33
N GLU A 185 -19.85 11.16 14.43
CA GLU A 185 -19.92 10.79 13.02
C GLU A 185 -18.64 11.10 12.22
N TRP A 186 -17.67 11.81 12.81
CA TRP A 186 -16.39 12.16 12.19
C TRP A 186 -15.20 11.32 12.71
N LEU A 187 -15.47 10.29 13.53
CA LEU A 187 -14.43 9.45 14.11
C LEU A 187 -13.83 8.43 13.13
N GLY A 188 -14.47 8.07 12.02
CA GLY A 188 -13.86 7.22 10.98
C GLY A 188 -12.99 8.00 10.00
N ILE A 189 -11.93 7.37 9.51
CA ILE A 189 -11.12 7.89 8.40
C ILE A 189 -12.01 8.05 7.16
N GLY A 190 -11.96 9.23 6.54
CA GLY A 190 -12.81 9.58 5.40
C GLY A 190 -14.23 10.05 5.77
N GLU A 191 -14.64 10.00 7.04
CA GLU A 191 -15.96 10.49 7.48
C GLU A 191 -15.95 11.99 7.78
N ASN A 192 -14.80 12.54 8.17
CA ASN A 192 -14.61 13.95 8.45
C ASN A 192 -14.28 14.73 7.16
N PRO A 193 -15.13 15.67 6.70
CA PRO A 193 -14.90 16.39 5.45
C PRO A 193 -13.69 17.34 5.51
N ASN A 194 -13.26 17.75 6.72
CA ASN A 194 -12.12 18.65 6.92
C ASN A 194 -10.78 17.89 7.04
N TYR A 195 -10.83 16.61 7.39
CA TYR A 195 -9.65 15.77 7.64
C TYR A 195 -9.88 14.34 7.11
N PRO A 196 -10.03 14.16 5.78
CA PRO A 196 -10.44 12.88 5.18
C PRO A 196 -9.39 11.77 5.33
N ASP A 197 -8.14 12.10 5.64
CA ASP A 197 -7.03 11.18 5.89
C ASP A 197 -6.89 10.77 7.37
N LYS A 198 -7.73 11.30 8.27
CA LYS A 198 -7.59 11.13 9.72
C LYS A 198 -8.89 10.66 10.36
N GLY A 199 -8.73 9.90 11.44
CA GLY A 199 -9.81 9.32 12.22
C GLY A 199 -9.25 8.42 13.32
N TRP A 200 -10.13 7.90 14.15
CA TRP A 200 -9.90 6.87 15.15
C TRP A 200 -9.73 5.49 14.50
N ALA A 201 -10.62 5.14 13.57
CA ALA A 201 -10.64 3.83 12.89
C ALA A 201 -10.69 3.95 11.37
N ALA A 202 -10.22 2.91 10.68
CA ALA A 202 -10.30 2.78 9.22
C ALA A 202 -11.61 2.14 8.72
N ASP A 203 -12.49 1.71 9.63
CA ASP A 203 -13.77 1.08 9.28
C ASP A 203 -14.73 2.09 8.62
N ASN A 204 -15.29 1.69 7.47
CA ASN A 204 -16.34 2.46 6.81
C ASN A 204 -17.59 2.58 7.71
N ASN A 205 -18.13 3.79 7.85
CA ASN A 205 -19.29 4.09 8.71
C ASN A 205 -19.03 3.90 10.21
N TYR A 206 -17.76 3.96 10.68
CA TYR A 206 -17.39 3.77 12.08
C TYR A 206 -18.19 4.70 13.02
N GLY A 207 -18.10 6.01 12.83
CA GLY A 207 -18.75 7.00 13.70
C GLY A 207 -20.27 6.89 13.67
N LYS A 208 -20.83 6.74 12.46
CA LYS A 208 -22.28 6.53 12.28
C LYS A 208 -22.79 5.29 13.00
N SER A 209 -22.04 4.19 12.98
CA SER A 209 -22.44 2.96 13.68
C SER A 209 -22.50 3.13 15.19
N ILE A 210 -21.63 3.96 15.79
CA ILE A 210 -21.71 4.29 17.23
C ILE A 210 -23.00 5.08 17.52
N VAL A 211 -23.36 6.04 16.66
CA VAL A 211 -24.60 6.81 16.81
C VAL A 211 -25.84 5.93 16.64
N GLU A 212 -25.81 4.95 15.73
CA GLU A 212 -26.87 3.93 15.62
C GLU A 212 -26.96 3.06 16.89
N MET A 213 -25.85 2.63 17.48
CA MET A 213 -25.83 1.91 18.76
C MET A 213 -26.42 2.76 19.90
N MET A 214 -26.05 4.05 20.01
CA MET A 214 -26.61 4.98 20.99
C MET A 214 -28.12 5.14 20.81
N ASN A 215 -28.59 5.31 19.57
CA ASN A 215 -30.02 5.45 19.27
C ASN A 215 -30.80 4.16 19.56
N SER A 216 -30.23 2.98 19.32
CA SER A 216 -30.83 1.71 19.76
C SER A 216 -30.98 1.64 21.28
N ALA A 217 -29.99 2.09 22.05
CA ALA A 217 -30.04 2.09 23.51
C ALA A 217 -31.05 3.09 24.09
N LYS A 218 -31.27 4.25 23.46
CA LYS A 218 -32.26 5.26 23.89
C LYS A 218 -33.68 4.71 24.04
N TYR A 219 -34.03 3.66 23.29
CA TYR A 219 -35.38 3.07 23.29
C TYR A 219 -35.51 1.78 24.11
N LEU A 220 -34.45 1.37 24.81
CA LEU A 220 -34.55 0.34 25.84
C LEU A 220 -35.07 0.99 27.13
N ALA A 221 -36.03 0.34 27.79
CA ALA A 221 -36.68 0.90 28.97
C ALA A 221 -35.70 1.00 30.16
N ASN A 222 -35.97 1.96 31.07
CA ASN A 222 -35.40 1.91 32.42
C ASN A 222 -36.21 0.88 33.23
N GLU A 223 -35.57 -0.13 33.83
CA GLU A 223 -36.23 -0.95 34.86
C GLU A 223 -36.44 -0.10 36.12
N GLY A 224 -37.56 0.62 36.18
CA GLY A 224 -37.87 1.56 37.27
C GLY A 224 -38.98 2.56 36.96
N ASP A 225 -39.38 2.73 35.70
CA ASP A 225 -40.54 3.57 35.40
C ASP A 225 -41.85 2.81 35.69
N SER A 226 -42.35 3.05 36.91
CA SER A 226 -43.74 2.97 37.37
C SER A 226 -44.61 1.80 36.87
N GLN A 227 -45.10 0.98 37.81
CA GLN A 227 -46.14 -0.05 37.56
C GLN A 227 -47.47 0.57 37.09
N GLY A 228 -47.55 0.90 35.80
CA GLY A 228 -48.72 1.42 35.11
C GLY A 228 -49.23 0.43 34.06
N ASN A 229 -49.52 -0.80 34.48
CA ASN A 229 -50.22 -1.85 33.72
C ASN A 229 -49.94 -1.89 32.20
N ILE A 230 -48.66 -1.95 31.81
CA ILE A 230 -48.26 -2.05 30.39
C ILE A 230 -48.67 -3.43 29.87
N THR A 231 -49.80 -3.48 29.14
CA THR A 231 -50.15 -4.64 28.33
C THR A 231 -49.13 -4.80 27.20
N THR A 232 -48.30 -5.84 27.28
CA THR A 232 -47.42 -6.26 26.20
C THR A 232 -48.28 -6.75 25.03
N SER A 233 -48.46 -5.90 24.03
CA SER A 233 -49.03 -6.29 22.74
C SER A 233 -47.94 -6.92 21.86
N LYS A 234 -48.35 -7.70 20.86
CA LYS A 234 -47.45 -8.19 19.80
C LYS A 234 -47.55 -7.27 18.60
N ALA A 235 -46.42 -6.80 18.09
CA ALA A 235 -46.40 -6.02 16.85
C ALA A 235 -46.80 -6.87 15.64
N THR A 236 -47.54 -6.28 14.72
CA THR A 236 -47.90 -6.88 13.42
C THR A 236 -47.24 -6.14 12.26
N ILE A 237 -47.17 -6.77 11.09
CA ILE A 237 -46.68 -6.16 9.84
C ILE A 237 -47.85 -6.04 8.87
N ASN A 238 -48.20 -4.81 8.52
CA ASN A 238 -49.17 -4.52 7.48
C ASN A 238 -48.52 -4.67 6.09
N ASN A 239 -47.33 -4.10 5.91
CA ASN A 239 -46.69 -4.03 4.59
C ASN A 239 -45.15 -3.95 4.66
N LEU A 240 -44.50 -4.34 3.57
CA LEU A 240 -43.06 -4.21 3.30
C LEU A 240 -42.94 -3.82 1.83
N GLU A 241 -42.27 -2.70 1.56
CA GLU A 241 -42.16 -2.09 0.24
C GLU A 241 -40.71 -1.81 -0.11
N VAL A 242 -40.39 -1.84 -1.40
CA VAL A 242 -39.09 -1.48 -1.93
C VAL A 242 -39.31 -0.42 -3.00
N SER A 243 -38.47 0.61 -3.01
CA SER A 243 -38.61 1.77 -3.89
C SER A 243 -37.26 2.26 -4.40
N LEU A 244 -37.26 2.82 -5.61
CA LEU A 244 -36.11 3.49 -6.23
C LEU A 244 -36.51 4.92 -6.57
N ASP A 245 -35.74 5.90 -6.10
CA ASP A 245 -35.97 7.32 -6.33
C ASP A 245 -37.43 7.75 -6.00
N GLY A 246 -37.98 7.19 -4.92
CA GLY A 246 -39.36 7.40 -4.45
C GLY A 246 -40.43 6.52 -5.11
N ASN A 247 -40.13 5.87 -6.24
CA ASN A 247 -41.09 5.04 -6.98
C ASN A 247 -41.07 3.59 -6.47
N LYS A 248 -42.25 3.04 -6.16
CA LYS A 248 -42.39 1.66 -5.67
C LYS A 248 -42.07 0.63 -6.77
N VAL A 249 -41.22 -0.34 -6.44
CA VAL A 249 -40.93 -1.50 -7.29
C VAL A 249 -42.10 -2.49 -7.20
N THR A 250 -42.78 -2.71 -8.33
CA THR A 250 -43.95 -3.62 -8.43
C THR A 250 -43.65 -4.93 -9.17
N THR A 251 -42.55 -4.99 -9.93
CA THR A 251 -42.14 -6.15 -10.73
C THR A 251 -41.33 -7.18 -9.95
N ASN A 252 -40.93 -6.86 -8.72
CA ASN A 252 -39.89 -7.56 -7.94
C ASN A 252 -38.51 -7.68 -8.63
N GLU A 253 -38.28 -6.93 -9.71
CA GLU A 253 -36.98 -6.84 -10.39
C GLU A 253 -36.19 -5.63 -9.90
N LEU A 254 -34.90 -5.82 -9.65
CA LEU A 254 -33.95 -4.83 -9.16
C LEU A 254 -32.72 -4.77 -10.07
N GLU A 255 -32.07 -3.62 -10.13
CA GLU A 255 -30.82 -3.41 -10.86
C GLU A 255 -29.63 -3.39 -9.89
N PRO A 256 -28.52 -4.09 -10.22
CA PRO A 256 -27.31 -4.04 -9.40
C PRO A 256 -26.70 -2.64 -9.40
N GLY A 257 -26.16 -2.21 -8.25
CA GLY A 257 -25.54 -0.91 -8.06
C GLY A 257 -26.50 0.26 -7.79
N LYS A 258 -27.82 0.05 -7.84
CA LYS A 258 -28.84 1.05 -7.47
C LYS A 258 -29.17 0.99 -5.98
N SER A 259 -29.36 2.15 -5.35
CA SER A 259 -29.72 2.25 -3.92
C SER A 259 -31.24 2.26 -3.74
N TYR A 260 -31.81 1.13 -3.34
CA TYR A 260 -33.23 1.00 -3.03
C TYR A 260 -33.55 1.40 -1.59
N ASN A 261 -34.68 2.07 -1.37
CA ASN A 261 -35.24 2.29 -0.03
C ASN A 261 -36.26 1.19 0.28
N ILE A 262 -35.99 0.42 1.34
CA ILE A 262 -36.84 -0.65 1.86
C ILE A 262 -37.61 -0.06 3.04
N LYS A 263 -38.95 -0.07 2.99
CA LYS A 263 -39.83 0.55 3.99
C LYS A 263 -40.86 -0.44 4.50
N ALA A 264 -41.00 -0.57 5.82
CA ALA A 264 -42.00 -1.42 6.44
C ALA A 264 -43.07 -0.58 7.15
N TYR A 265 -44.25 -1.18 7.31
CA TYR A 265 -45.36 -0.59 8.04
C TYR A 265 -45.85 -1.64 9.01
N GLY A 266 -45.55 -1.43 10.29
CA GLY A 266 -46.02 -2.27 11.39
C GLY A 266 -46.97 -1.53 12.31
N ASN A 267 -47.70 -2.27 13.14
CA ASN A 267 -48.61 -1.72 14.14
C ASN A 267 -48.40 -2.39 15.50
N SER A 268 -48.43 -1.61 16.58
CA SER A 268 -48.47 -2.08 17.97
C SER A 268 -48.90 -0.95 18.90
N SER A 269 -49.55 -1.25 20.03
CA SER A 269 -50.07 -0.22 20.94
C SER A 269 -48.97 0.63 21.59
N ASN A 270 -47.78 0.05 21.79
CA ASN A 270 -46.65 0.73 22.43
C ASN A 270 -45.60 1.23 21.41
N GLY A 271 -45.94 1.17 20.12
CA GLY A 271 -45.03 1.45 19.02
C GLY A 271 -44.14 0.26 18.64
N VAL A 272 -43.61 0.32 17.41
CA VAL A 272 -42.92 -0.81 16.76
C VAL A 272 -41.42 -0.54 16.64
N LEU A 273 -40.62 -1.57 16.87
CA LEU A 273 -39.20 -1.64 16.51
C LEU A 273 -39.05 -2.53 15.25
N TYR A 274 -38.22 -2.09 14.30
CA TYR A 274 -37.95 -2.73 13.01
C TYR A 274 -36.48 -3.16 12.93
N GLU A 275 -36.24 -4.40 12.50
CA GLU A 275 -34.91 -4.95 12.17
C GLU A 275 -34.95 -5.45 10.72
N TYR A 276 -33.94 -5.11 9.91
CA TYR A 276 -33.92 -5.39 8.47
C TYR A 276 -32.86 -6.39 8.07
N TRP A 277 -33.23 -7.25 7.12
CA TRP A 277 -32.44 -8.41 6.70
C TRP A 277 -32.49 -8.60 5.18
N ILE A 278 -31.41 -9.12 4.61
CA ILE A 278 -31.31 -9.61 3.23
C ILE A 278 -30.84 -11.05 3.28
N LYS A 279 -31.48 -11.95 2.55
CA LYS A 279 -30.95 -13.30 2.29
C LYS A 279 -30.46 -13.39 0.85
N ASP A 280 -29.20 -13.72 0.64
CA ASP A 280 -28.72 -14.18 -0.68
C ASP A 280 -29.10 -15.65 -0.83
N LEU A 281 -29.96 -15.97 -1.81
CA LEU A 281 -30.43 -17.34 -2.03
C LEU A 281 -29.41 -18.20 -2.79
N SER A 282 -28.41 -17.61 -3.45
CA SER A 282 -27.34 -18.36 -4.14
C SER A 282 -26.38 -19.04 -3.18
N ILE A 283 -26.12 -18.41 -2.03
CA ILE A 283 -25.25 -18.92 -0.95
C ILE A 283 -26.03 -19.24 0.34
N ASN A 284 -27.36 -19.13 0.31
CA ASN A 284 -28.27 -19.38 1.44
C ASN A 284 -27.93 -18.60 2.73
N SER A 285 -27.33 -17.41 2.60
CA SER A 285 -26.77 -16.63 3.73
C SER A 285 -27.59 -15.38 4.03
N TRP A 286 -27.67 -15.01 5.32
CA TRP A 286 -28.37 -13.80 5.79
C TRP A 286 -27.38 -12.69 6.14
N ILE A 287 -27.69 -11.48 5.69
CA ILE A 287 -27.01 -10.23 6.02
C ILE A 287 -28.01 -9.35 6.77
N LYS A 288 -27.64 -8.88 7.96
CA LYS A 288 -28.43 -7.86 8.68
C LYS A 288 -28.09 -6.49 8.08
N LEU A 289 -29.11 -5.72 7.70
CA LEU A 289 -28.94 -4.33 7.24
C LEU A 289 -29.01 -3.31 8.37
N ARG A 290 -29.86 -3.57 9.37
CA ARG A 290 -30.11 -2.67 10.50
C ARG A 290 -30.69 -3.44 11.68
N ASP A 291 -30.12 -3.22 12.87
CA ASP A 291 -30.63 -3.71 14.16
C ASP A 291 -31.98 -3.04 14.51
N TYR A 292 -32.69 -3.61 15.50
CA TYR A 292 -33.97 -3.07 15.99
C TYR A 292 -33.91 -1.58 16.33
N SER A 293 -34.76 -0.80 15.66
CA SER A 293 -34.91 0.66 15.84
C SER A 293 -36.33 1.12 15.52
N THR A 294 -36.71 2.33 15.91
CA THR A 294 -38.01 2.93 15.54
C THR A 294 -38.08 3.34 14.06
N THR A 295 -36.94 3.35 13.34
CA THR A 295 -36.89 3.74 11.93
C THR A 295 -37.49 2.64 11.05
N ASN A 296 -38.62 2.96 10.41
CA ASN A 296 -39.35 2.03 9.57
C ASN A 296 -38.82 1.94 8.12
N GLU A 297 -37.57 2.34 7.86
CA GLU A 297 -36.92 2.22 6.56
C GLU A 297 -35.40 2.02 6.65
N VAL A 298 -34.82 1.45 5.60
CA VAL A 298 -33.37 1.25 5.41
C VAL A 298 -33.03 1.29 3.92
N LYS A 299 -31.81 1.72 3.58
CA LYS A 299 -31.31 1.65 2.19
C LYS A 299 -30.49 0.39 1.96
N TRP A 300 -30.65 -0.21 0.78
CA TRP A 300 -29.85 -1.35 0.33
C TRP A 300 -29.42 -1.17 -1.14
N THR A 301 -28.18 -1.52 -1.42
CA THR A 301 -27.62 -1.54 -2.77
C THR A 301 -27.18 -2.97 -3.11
N PRO A 302 -27.97 -3.75 -3.87
CA PRO A 302 -27.52 -5.05 -4.36
C PRO A 302 -26.34 -4.88 -5.30
N ASN A 303 -25.23 -5.56 -5.03
CA ASN A 303 -24.03 -5.51 -5.89
C ASN A 303 -23.83 -6.80 -6.72
N LYS A 304 -24.72 -7.78 -6.58
CA LYS A 304 -24.61 -9.10 -7.23
C LYS A 304 -25.97 -9.50 -7.79
N SER A 305 -25.99 -9.98 -9.03
CA SER A 305 -27.19 -10.51 -9.68
C SER A 305 -27.63 -11.83 -9.07
N GLY A 306 -28.95 -12.08 -9.00
CA GLY A 306 -29.52 -13.28 -8.42
C GLY A 306 -30.75 -12.99 -7.55
N LYS A 307 -31.28 -14.03 -6.91
CA LYS A 307 -32.48 -13.93 -6.08
C LYS A 307 -32.15 -13.63 -4.62
N TYR A 308 -32.92 -12.73 -4.01
CA TYR A 308 -32.78 -12.35 -2.61
C TYR A 308 -34.12 -12.33 -1.90
N LEU A 309 -34.14 -12.69 -0.61
CA LEU A 309 -35.26 -12.34 0.26
C LEU A 309 -34.96 -11.02 0.95
N ILE A 310 -35.79 -10.02 0.73
CA ILE A 310 -35.78 -8.77 1.50
C ILE A 310 -36.72 -8.94 2.68
N GLY A 311 -36.22 -8.67 3.88
CA GLY A 311 -36.88 -9.01 5.13
C GLY A 311 -36.96 -7.88 6.14
N VAL A 312 -38.05 -7.89 6.90
CA VAL A 312 -38.20 -7.11 8.12
C VAL A 312 -38.71 -8.03 9.24
N HIS A 313 -38.09 -7.92 10.42
CA HIS A 313 -38.64 -8.43 11.67
C HIS A 313 -39.17 -7.23 12.46
N VAL A 314 -40.29 -7.40 13.14
CA VAL A 314 -40.84 -6.38 14.03
C VAL A 314 -41.08 -6.93 15.42
N LYS A 315 -41.06 -6.04 16.41
CA LYS A 315 -41.60 -6.30 17.74
C LYS A 315 -42.13 -5.03 18.39
N ASP A 316 -43.01 -5.21 19.36
CA ASP A 316 -43.45 -4.15 20.27
C ASP A 316 -42.25 -3.67 21.08
N ARG A 317 -42.23 -2.38 21.41
CA ARG A 317 -41.12 -1.77 22.17
C ARG A 317 -40.84 -2.47 23.50
N TYR A 318 -41.87 -3.06 24.13
CA TYR A 318 -41.74 -3.78 25.40
C TYR A 318 -41.77 -5.31 25.26
N SER A 319 -41.76 -5.85 24.03
CA SER A 319 -41.70 -7.29 23.82
C SER A 319 -40.34 -7.87 24.25
N LYS A 320 -40.43 -8.85 25.17
CA LYS A 320 -39.30 -9.68 25.63
C LYS A 320 -38.94 -10.78 24.63
N GLU A 321 -39.77 -11.02 23.62
CA GLU A 321 -39.49 -11.97 22.55
C GLU A 321 -38.37 -11.47 21.62
N ARG A 322 -37.74 -12.41 20.91
CA ARG A 322 -36.72 -12.07 19.90
C ARG A 322 -37.32 -11.23 18.77
N LEU A 323 -38.53 -11.59 18.35
CA LEU A 323 -39.38 -10.89 17.38
C LEU A 323 -40.85 -11.26 17.63
N ASP A 324 -41.79 -10.37 17.31
CA ASP A 324 -43.22 -10.70 17.39
C ASP A 324 -43.77 -11.18 16.03
N ASN A 325 -43.26 -10.61 14.93
CA ASN A 325 -43.71 -10.91 13.57
C ASN A 325 -42.59 -10.64 12.55
N PHE A 326 -42.65 -11.24 11.37
CA PHE A 326 -41.68 -11.06 10.29
C PHE A 326 -42.35 -11.13 8.92
N LYS A 327 -41.77 -10.46 7.92
CA LYS A 327 -42.19 -10.55 6.52
C LYS A 327 -40.96 -10.64 5.63
N TYR A 328 -41.01 -11.55 4.66
CA TYR A 328 -40.00 -11.72 3.61
C TYR A 328 -40.66 -11.61 2.24
N VAL A 329 -39.99 -10.96 1.29
CA VAL A 329 -40.42 -10.86 -0.11
C VAL A 329 -39.23 -11.19 -1.01
N GLU A 330 -39.42 -12.05 -2.00
CA GLU A 330 -38.38 -12.37 -2.98
C GLU A 330 -38.27 -11.27 -4.03
N TYR A 331 -37.04 -10.84 -4.29
CA TYR A 331 -36.65 -9.93 -5.38
C TYR A 331 -35.55 -10.57 -6.22
N ASN A 332 -35.60 -10.34 -7.53
CA ASN A 332 -34.56 -10.75 -8.46
C ASN A 332 -33.70 -9.54 -8.84
N VAL A 333 -32.38 -9.64 -8.69
CA VAL A 333 -31.42 -8.63 -9.16
C VAL A 333 -30.94 -9.06 -10.53
N ALA A 334 -31.21 -8.25 -11.55
CA ALA A 334 -30.93 -8.54 -12.94
C ALA A 334 -29.43 -8.81 -13.21
N SER A 335 -29.15 -9.71 -14.15
CA SER A 335 -27.79 -10.02 -14.60
C SER A 335 -27.05 -8.78 -15.13
N LEU A 336 -25.80 -8.62 -14.73
CA LEU A 336 -24.95 -7.53 -15.17
C LEU A 336 -24.72 -7.56 -16.70
N LYS A 337 -24.78 -6.38 -17.33
CA LYS A 337 -24.28 -6.22 -18.70
C LYS A 337 -22.76 -6.27 -18.66
N LYS A 338 -22.17 -7.20 -19.42
CA LYS A 338 -20.71 -7.38 -19.53
C LYS A 338 -20.05 -6.12 -20.08
N ALA A 339 -18.95 -5.69 -19.47
CA ALA A 339 -18.16 -4.58 -19.97
C ALA A 339 -17.58 -4.85 -21.37
N THR A 340 -17.49 -3.83 -22.21
CA THR A 340 -16.92 -3.89 -23.56
C THR A 340 -15.64 -3.08 -23.68
N ILE A 341 -14.86 -3.31 -24.75
CA ILE A 341 -13.64 -2.55 -25.08
C ILE A 341 -13.82 -1.94 -26.47
N SER A 342 -13.64 -0.63 -26.61
CA SER A 342 -13.59 0.04 -27.91
C SER A 342 -12.16 0.05 -28.47
N SER A 343 -11.21 0.64 -27.76
CA SER A 343 -9.80 0.72 -28.18
C SER A 343 -8.80 0.31 -27.08
N LEU A 344 -7.63 -0.09 -27.56
CA LEU A 344 -6.39 -0.26 -26.80
C LEU A 344 -5.34 0.48 -27.61
N GLU A 345 -4.78 1.53 -27.03
CA GLU A 345 -3.86 2.48 -27.66
C GLU A 345 -2.52 2.45 -26.92
N VAL A 346 -1.43 2.61 -27.67
CA VAL A 346 -0.08 2.72 -27.12
C VAL A 346 0.53 4.01 -27.64
N SER A 347 1.09 4.82 -26.75
CA SER A 347 1.69 6.11 -27.09
C SER A 347 3.03 6.36 -26.40
N LEU A 348 3.85 7.19 -27.04
CA LEU A 348 5.12 7.69 -26.53
C LEU A 348 5.10 9.21 -26.58
N ASP A 349 5.41 9.86 -25.46
CA ASP A 349 5.46 11.33 -25.34
C ASP A 349 4.19 12.02 -25.90
N GLY A 350 3.02 11.40 -25.66
CA GLY A 350 1.70 11.85 -26.12
C GLY A 350 1.30 11.41 -27.54
N ASN A 351 2.21 10.85 -28.33
CA ASN A 351 1.96 10.47 -29.73
C ASN A 351 1.63 8.98 -29.86
N ASN A 352 0.54 8.64 -30.56
CA ASN A 352 0.10 7.26 -30.76
C ASN A 352 1.03 6.47 -31.69
N VAL A 353 1.34 5.23 -31.32
CA VAL A 353 2.10 4.27 -32.13
C VAL A 353 1.14 3.60 -33.12
N VAL A 354 1.30 3.92 -34.41
CA VAL A 354 0.39 3.48 -35.48
C VAL A 354 0.91 2.30 -36.32
N ASN A 355 2.19 1.96 -36.21
CA ASN A 355 2.86 0.91 -36.99
C ASN A 355 3.25 -0.32 -36.15
N ASN A 356 2.79 -0.39 -34.90
CA ASN A 356 3.13 -1.42 -33.91
C ASN A 356 4.64 -1.61 -33.61
N GLU A 357 5.49 -0.65 -33.99
CA GLU A 357 6.93 -0.67 -33.69
C GLU A 357 7.26 0.16 -32.45
N LEU A 358 8.02 -0.42 -31.53
CA LEU A 358 8.42 0.16 -30.25
C LEU A 358 9.94 0.24 -30.14
N GLN A 359 10.43 1.23 -29.40
CA GLN A 359 11.85 1.49 -29.19
C GLN A 359 12.33 0.93 -27.84
N LEU A 360 13.55 0.42 -27.83
CA LEU A 360 14.22 -0.05 -26.61
C LEU A 360 14.42 1.07 -25.58
N GLY A 361 14.27 0.74 -24.30
CA GLY A 361 14.48 1.65 -23.18
C GLY A 361 13.46 2.78 -23.05
N LYS A 362 12.53 2.94 -24.00
CA LYS A 362 11.46 3.95 -23.93
C LYS A 362 10.28 3.45 -23.12
N THR A 363 9.67 4.37 -22.37
CA THR A 363 8.48 4.12 -21.56
C THR A 363 7.24 4.51 -22.36
N TYR A 364 6.43 3.52 -22.71
CA TYR A 364 5.19 3.71 -23.45
C TYR A 364 4.02 3.78 -22.48
N ASN A 365 3.05 4.67 -22.74
CA ASN A 365 1.75 4.66 -22.09
C ASN A 365 0.82 3.71 -22.86
N ILE A 366 0.18 2.78 -22.16
CA ILE A 366 -0.80 1.84 -22.69
C ILE A 366 -2.15 2.26 -22.11
N LYS A 367 -3.08 2.69 -22.96
CA LYS A 367 -4.38 3.21 -22.55
C LYS A 367 -5.50 2.40 -23.19
N ALA A 368 -6.51 2.03 -22.42
CA ALA A 368 -7.68 1.33 -22.91
C ALA A 368 -8.96 2.11 -22.62
N TYR A 369 -9.95 1.90 -23.48
CA TYR A 369 -11.26 2.52 -23.38
C TYR A 369 -12.30 1.41 -23.37
N GLY A 370 -12.97 1.26 -22.23
CA GLY A 370 -14.03 0.30 -22.05
C GLY A 370 -15.29 0.94 -21.48
N SER A 371 -16.42 0.28 -21.70
CA SER A 371 -17.75 0.78 -21.35
C SER A 371 -18.53 -0.25 -20.54
N SER A 372 -19.17 0.21 -19.46
CA SER A 372 -20.23 -0.52 -18.74
C SER A 372 -21.14 0.46 -18.01
N SER A 373 -22.37 0.05 -17.70
CA SER A 373 -23.37 0.88 -17.01
C SER A 373 -22.98 1.29 -15.59
N ASN A 374 -22.17 0.48 -14.89
CA ASN A 374 -21.75 0.76 -13.51
C ASN A 374 -20.34 1.35 -13.40
N GLY A 375 -19.60 1.40 -14.52
CA GLY A 375 -18.17 1.69 -14.56
C GLY A 375 -17.31 0.42 -14.72
N VAL A 376 -16.08 0.62 -15.19
CA VAL A 376 -15.19 -0.45 -15.67
C VAL A 376 -13.92 -0.54 -14.83
N LEU A 377 -13.50 -1.77 -14.54
CA LEU A 377 -12.19 -2.09 -13.99
C LEU A 377 -11.29 -2.66 -15.10
N TYR A 378 -10.03 -2.22 -15.11
CA TYR A 378 -9.01 -2.58 -16.10
C TYR A 378 -7.84 -3.32 -15.43
N GLU A 379 -7.44 -4.45 -16.00
CA GLU A 379 -6.24 -5.21 -15.63
C GLU A 379 -5.31 -5.29 -16.85
N TYR A 380 -4.03 -4.98 -16.69
CA TYR A 380 -3.07 -4.88 -17.80
C TYR A 380 -2.03 -5.97 -17.78
N TRP A 381 -1.70 -6.48 -18.97
CA TRP A 381 -0.81 -7.61 -19.17
C TRP A 381 0.14 -7.40 -20.33
N ILE A 382 1.25 -8.11 -20.30
CA ILE A 382 2.13 -8.28 -21.45
C ILE A 382 2.63 -9.71 -21.58
N LYS A 383 2.75 -10.20 -22.81
CA LYS A 383 3.33 -11.51 -23.13
C LYS A 383 4.65 -11.35 -23.88
N ASP A 384 5.76 -11.87 -23.36
CA ASP A 384 7.01 -12.06 -24.13
C ASP A 384 6.82 -13.30 -25.01
N LEU A 385 6.62 -13.09 -26.33
CA LEU A 385 6.33 -14.19 -27.25
C LEU A 385 7.50 -15.15 -27.42
N SER A 386 8.74 -14.69 -27.28
CA SER A 386 9.93 -15.55 -27.36
C SER A 386 10.08 -16.50 -26.17
N LYS A 387 9.40 -16.22 -25.05
CA LYS A 387 9.33 -17.08 -23.86
C LYS A 387 7.95 -17.72 -23.66
N ASN A 388 6.98 -17.39 -24.52
CA ASN A 388 5.55 -17.70 -24.34
C ASN A 388 5.00 -17.33 -22.95
N SER A 389 5.54 -16.29 -22.30
CA SER A 389 5.35 -16.01 -20.87
C SER A 389 4.61 -14.69 -20.63
N TRP A 390 3.61 -14.72 -19.75
CA TRP A 390 2.80 -13.56 -19.36
C TRP A 390 3.35 -12.88 -18.09
N MET A 391 3.30 -11.55 -18.08
CA MET A 391 3.58 -10.68 -16.95
C MET A 391 2.40 -9.75 -16.74
N LYS A 392 1.89 -9.67 -15.51
CA LYS A 392 0.90 -8.65 -15.13
C LYS A 392 1.61 -7.31 -14.95
N LEU A 393 1.10 -6.26 -15.58
CA LEU A 393 1.57 -4.89 -15.42
C LEU A 393 0.78 -4.15 -14.34
N ARG A 394 -0.52 -4.47 -14.20
CA ARG A 394 -1.41 -3.86 -13.20
C ARG A 394 -2.61 -4.75 -12.91
N ASP A 395 -2.95 -4.90 -11.63
CA ASP A 395 -4.22 -5.50 -11.17
C ASP A 395 -5.45 -4.64 -11.52
N TYR A 396 -6.64 -5.25 -11.43
CA TYR A 396 -7.92 -4.57 -11.69
C TYR A 396 -8.06 -3.26 -10.89
N SER A 397 -8.25 -2.16 -11.63
CA SER A 397 -8.51 -0.84 -11.04
C SER A 397 -9.29 0.04 -12.00
N THR A 398 -9.80 1.18 -11.54
CA THR A 398 -10.49 2.18 -12.38
C THR A 398 -9.56 2.94 -13.34
N SER A 399 -8.25 2.68 -13.30
CA SER A 399 -7.28 3.38 -14.13
C SER A 399 -7.30 2.86 -15.57
N THR A 400 -7.63 3.75 -16.50
CA THR A 400 -7.68 3.51 -17.94
C THR A 400 -6.30 3.40 -18.60
N GLN A 401 -5.19 3.43 -17.84
CA GLN A 401 -3.85 3.34 -18.39
C GLN A 401 -2.79 2.74 -17.44
N VAL A 402 -1.70 2.26 -18.04
CA VAL A 402 -0.46 1.81 -17.38
C VAL A 402 0.74 2.17 -18.25
N THR A 403 1.93 2.30 -17.65
CA THR A 403 3.18 2.48 -18.40
C THR A 403 3.98 1.18 -18.50
N TRP A 404 4.70 0.99 -19.60
CA TRP A 404 5.60 -0.15 -19.79
C TRP A 404 6.89 0.24 -20.51
N THR A 405 8.00 -0.39 -20.12
CA THR A 405 9.34 -0.18 -20.70
C THR A 405 9.98 -1.53 -20.99
N SER A 406 10.47 -1.73 -22.22
CA SER A 406 11.25 -2.92 -22.59
C SER A 406 12.75 -2.61 -22.68
N ASN A 407 13.58 -3.48 -22.10
CA ASN A 407 15.02 -3.52 -22.34
C ASN A 407 15.44 -4.65 -23.29
N LYS A 408 14.48 -5.32 -23.95
CA LYS A 408 14.73 -6.49 -24.80
C LYS A 408 13.91 -6.43 -26.10
N SER A 409 14.60 -6.52 -27.23
CA SER A 409 13.98 -6.57 -28.56
C SER A 409 13.24 -7.89 -28.82
N GLY A 410 12.23 -7.82 -29.69
CA GLY A 410 11.36 -8.94 -30.06
C GLY A 410 9.87 -8.58 -29.98
N LYS A 411 9.02 -9.57 -30.27
CA LYS A 411 7.57 -9.41 -30.30
C LYS A 411 6.91 -9.62 -28.94
N TYR A 412 5.91 -8.79 -28.63
CA TYR A 412 5.12 -8.85 -27.41
C TYR A 412 3.63 -8.69 -27.71
N LEU A 413 2.77 -9.39 -26.98
CA LEU A 413 1.33 -9.04 -26.93
C LEU A 413 1.10 -8.09 -25.76
N LEU A 414 0.67 -6.87 -26.04
CA LEU A 414 0.18 -5.93 -25.02
C LEU A 414 -1.32 -6.19 -24.86
N GLY A 415 -1.78 -6.26 -23.60
CA GLY A 415 -3.11 -6.74 -23.27
C GLY A 415 -3.82 -5.94 -22.20
N VAL A 416 -5.14 -5.87 -22.35
CA VAL A 416 -6.06 -5.39 -21.32
C VAL A 416 -7.20 -6.40 -21.15
N HIS A 417 -7.54 -6.71 -19.90
CA HIS A 417 -8.81 -7.30 -19.53
C HIS A 417 -9.69 -6.20 -18.93
N VAL A 418 -10.99 -6.25 -19.21
CA VAL A 418 -11.96 -5.38 -18.56
C VAL A 418 -13.08 -6.20 -17.92
N LYS A 419 -13.68 -5.64 -16.87
CA LYS A 419 -14.97 -6.09 -16.37
C LYS A 419 -15.77 -4.95 -15.75
N ASP A 420 -17.09 -5.13 -15.66
CA ASP A 420 -17.93 -4.29 -14.83
C ASP A 420 -17.46 -4.39 -13.38
N ARG A 421 -17.51 -3.27 -12.65
CA ARG A 421 -17.02 -3.20 -11.26
C ARG A 421 -17.70 -4.18 -10.29
N TYR A 422 -18.89 -4.67 -10.64
CA TYR A 422 -19.68 -5.62 -9.86
C TYR A 422 -19.65 -7.05 -10.43
N SER A 423 -18.94 -7.28 -11.55
CA SER A 423 -18.86 -8.60 -12.17
C SER A 423 -18.05 -9.57 -11.32
N GLU A 424 -18.65 -10.71 -10.95
CA GLU A 424 -17.97 -11.83 -10.28
C GLU A 424 -17.10 -12.64 -11.24
N GLU A 425 -17.24 -12.45 -12.55
CA GLU A 425 -16.40 -13.09 -13.55
C GLU A 425 -14.93 -12.67 -13.42
N ARG A 426 -14.03 -13.54 -13.88
CA ARG A 426 -12.59 -13.22 -13.95
C ARG A 426 -12.33 -12.02 -14.87
N LEU A 427 -13.06 -11.94 -15.99
CA LEU A 427 -13.06 -10.85 -16.95
C LEU A 427 -14.36 -10.91 -17.77
N ASP A 428 -14.85 -9.76 -18.21
CA ASP A 428 -16.01 -9.70 -19.11
C ASP A 428 -15.57 -9.70 -20.57
N ASN A 429 -14.45 -9.03 -20.87
CA ASN A 429 -13.90 -8.88 -22.22
C ASN A 429 -12.38 -8.63 -22.16
N PHE A 430 -11.66 -8.87 -23.26
CA PHE A 430 -10.21 -8.65 -23.37
C PHE A 430 -9.80 -8.19 -24.76
N LYS A 431 -8.68 -7.49 -24.86
CA LYS A 431 -8.05 -7.11 -26.14
C LYS A 431 -6.54 -7.30 -26.05
N TYR A 432 -5.97 -7.94 -27.07
CA TYR A 432 -4.52 -8.11 -27.24
C TYR A 432 -4.09 -7.53 -28.59
N VAL A 433 -2.94 -6.85 -28.61
CA VAL A 433 -2.33 -6.30 -29.82
C VAL A 433 -0.85 -6.68 -29.83
N GLU A 434 -0.35 -7.18 -30.96
CA GLU A 434 1.07 -7.49 -31.11
C GLU A 434 1.86 -6.21 -31.43
N TYR A 435 2.93 -5.99 -30.68
CA TYR A 435 3.93 -4.96 -30.90
C TYR A 435 5.32 -5.58 -31.04
N ASN A 436 6.14 -5.03 -31.93
CA ASN A 436 7.53 -5.40 -32.10
C ASN A 436 8.43 -4.35 -31.43
N VAL A 437 9.27 -4.77 -30.48
CA VAL A 437 10.33 -3.91 -29.94
C VAL A 437 11.56 -4.07 -30.83
N ALA A 438 11.90 -3.02 -31.57
CA ALA A 438 13.01 -3.01 -32.52
C ALA A 438 14.36 -3.32 -31.84
N SER A 439 15.26 -3.98 -32.59
CA SER A 439 16.64 -4.19 -32.16
C SER A 439 17.40 -2.87 -32.05
N PRO A 440 18.39 -2.75 -31.14
CA PRO A 440 19.13 -1.51 -30.97
C PRO A 440 19.98 -1.23 -32.20
N LYS A 441 20.17 0.05 -32.52
CA LYS A 441 21.17 0.45 -33.51
C LYS A 441 22.56 0.28 -32.89
N LYS A 442 23.52 -0.20 -33.68
CA LYS A 442 24.92 -0.36 -33.26
C LYS A 442 25.50 0.98 -32.82
N ALA A 443 26.20 1.00 -31.69
CA ALA A 443 26.95 2.19 -31.27
C ALA A 443 28.16 2.47 -32.18
N THR A 444 28.55 3.73 -32.29
CA THR A 444 29.75 4.17 -33.02
C THR A 444 30.81 4.73 -32.10
N VAL A 445 32.10 4.63 -32.48
CA VAL A 445 33.19 5.40 -31.84
C VAL A 445 33.38 6.69 -32.63
N ASN A 446 33.28 7.84 -31.96
CA ASN A 446 33.56 9.14 -32.56
C ASN A 446 35.05 9.48 -32.39
N SER A 447 35.57 9.37 -31.17
CA SER A 447 36.99 9.62 -30.86
C SER A 447 37.52 8.74 -29.73
N LEU A 448 38.86 8.59 -29.74
CA LEU A 448 39.68 7.95 -28.73
C LEU A 448 40.92 8.84 -28.56
N GLU A 449 41.24 9.21 -27.33
CA GLU A 449 42.25 10.21 -27.01
C GLU A 449 43.03 9.79 -25.77
N VAL A 450 44.33 10.07 -25.77
CA VAL A 450 45.22 9.84 -24.62
C VAL A 450 45.63 11.20 -24.08
N ILE A 451 45.52 11.39 -22.77
CA ILE A 451 45.65 12.68 -22.11
C ILE A 451 46.66 12.56 -20.96
N LEU A 452 47.61 13.49 -20.90
CA LEU A 452 48.55 13.67 -19.80
C LEU A 452 48.39 15.10 -19.26
N ASP A 453 48.25 15.24 -17.94
CA ASP A 453 48.18 16.54 -17.25
C ASP A 453 47.18 17.52 -17.89
N GLY A 454 46.01 16.99 -18.32
CA GLY A 454 44.93 17.72 -18.97
C GLY A 454 45.08 17.91 -20.49
N ASN A 455 46.26 17.67 -21.05
CA ASN A 455 46.59 17.90 -22.46
C ASN A 455 46.54 16.61 -23.29
N LYS A 456 46.00 16.68 -24.51
CA LYS A 456 45.96 15.55 -25.45
C LYS A 456 47.36 15.26 -25.99
N VAL A 457 47.79 14.00 -25.90
CA VAL A 457 49.00 13.51 -26.57
C VAL A 457 48.73 13.45 -28.07
N VAL A 458 49.47 14.26 -28.84
CA VAL A 458 49.36 14.34 -30.31
C VAL A 458 50.58 13.76 -31.04
N THR A 459 51.68 13.53 -30.32
CA THR A 459 52.93 12.94 -30.85
C THR A 459 52.86 11.43 -31.01
N ASN A 460 51.86 10.78 -30.41
CA ASN A 460 51.80 9.33 -30.16
C ASN A 460 52.99 8.75 -29.36
N GLU A 461 53.79 9.61 -28.73
CA GLU A 461 54.90 9.22 -27.85
C GLU A 461 54.47 9.34 -26.37
N LEU A 462 54.83 8.36 -25.55
CA LEU A 462 54.50 8.25 -24.13
C LEU A 462 55.76 8.01 -23.30
N ASP A 463 55.83 8.57 -22.10
CA ASP A 463 56.94 8.37 -21.17
C ASP A 463 56.63 7.23 -20.18
N PRO A 464 57.60 6.33 -19.90
CA PRO A 464 57.42 5.27 -18.93
C PRO A 464 57.24 5.82 -17.51
N GLY A 465 56.34 5.21 -16.75
CA GLY A 465 55.98 5.60 -15.37
C GLY A 465 54.99 6.77 -15.26
N LYS A 466 54.64 7.45 -16.36
CA LYS A 466 53.61 8.50 -16.36
C LYS A 466 52.20 7.91 -16.44
N SER A 467 51.25 8.59 -15.80
CA SER A 467 49.85 8.15 -15.69
C SER A 467 48.99 8.86 -16.74
N TYR A 468 48.50 8.12 -17.72
CA TYR A 468 47.74 8.63 -18.84
C TYR A 468 46.25 8.34 -18.68
N ASN A 469 45.41 9.33 -18.92
CA ASN A 469 43.96 9.18 -18.99
C ASN A 469 43.54 8.93 -20.44
N ILE A 470 43.02 7.74 -20.71
CA ILE A 470 42.49 7.32 -22.00
C ILE A 470 40.98 7.65 -22.00
N LYS A 471 40.57 8.62 -22.82
CA LYS A 471 39.16 9.01 -23.00
C LYS A 471 38.62 8.52 -24.34
N ALA A 472 37.36 8.09 -24.35
CA ALA A 472 36.65 7.78 -25.58
C ALA A 472 35.24 8.39 -25.57
N TYR A 473 34.79 8.77 -26.76
CA TYR A 473 33.45 9.29 -26.99
C TYR A 473 32.80 8.46 -28.10
N GLY A 474 31.65 7.86 -27.79
CA GLY A 474 30.83 7.13 -28.73
C GLY A 474 29.40 7.65 -28.79
N ASN A 475 28.61 7.15 -29.74
CA ASN A 475 27.22 7.54 -29.93
C ASN A 475 26.28 6.32 -30.00
N SER A 476 25.12 6.41 -29.36
CA SER A 476 23.98 5.48 -29.45
C SER A 476 22.71 6.18 -28.93
N SER A 477 21.55 5.79 -29.47
CA SER A 477 20.23 6.27 -29.00
C SER A 477 19.85 5.81 -27.59
N ASN A 478 20.49 4.76 -27.06
CA ASN A 478 20.18 4.15 -25.76
C ASN A 478 21.31 4.34 -24.71
N GLY A 479 22.38 5.04 -25.10
CA GLY A 479 23.61 5.16 -24.33
C GLY A 479 24.65 4.08 -24.67
N VAL A 480 25.91 4.45 -24.49
CA VAL A 480 27.08 3.64 -24.86
C VAL A 480 27.73 3.00 -23.64
N LEU A 481 28.16 1.75 -23.78
CA LEU A 481 29.07 1.06 -22.87
C LEU A 481 30.46 0.99 -23.52
N TYR A 482 31.50 1.26 -22.73
CA TYR A 482 32.91 1.32 -23.13
C TYR A 482 33.72 0.24 -22.41
N GLU A 483 34.54 -0.51 -23.14
CA GLU A 483 35.54 -1.45 -22.64
C GLU A 483 36.92 -1.05 -23.17
N TYR A 484 37.95 -1.02 -22.33
CA TYR A 484 39.27 -0.47 -22.68
C TYR A 484 40.36 -1.54 -22.67
N TRP A 485 41.24 -1.45 -23.67
CA TRP A 485 42.25 -2.45 -23.98
C TRP A 485 43.60 -1.82 -24.34
N ILE A 486 44.68 -2.52 -24.00
CA ILE A 486 46.04 -2.25 -24.47
C ILE A 486 46.55 -3.51 -25.16
N LYS A 487 47.18 -3.39 -26.32
CA LYS A 487 47.98 -4.46 -26.91
C LYS A 487 49.45 -4.13 -26.79
N ASP A 488 50.24 -4.98 -26.15
CA ASP A 488 51.69 -4.94 -26.25
C ASP A 488 52.10 -5.60 -27.57
N LEU A 489 52.67 -4.83 -28.50
CA LEU A 489 53.04 -5.33 -29.82
C LEU A 489 54.35 -6.14 -29.80
N SER A 490 55.19 -6.00 -28.77
CA SER A 490 56.43 -6.78 -28.64
C SER A 490 56.18 -8.26 -28.34
N ILE A 491 55.11 -8.55 -27.58
CA ILE A 491 54.68 -9.90 -27.21
C ILE A 491 53.31 -10.29 -27.81
N ASN A 492 52.78 -9.47 -28.72
CA ASN A 492 51.49 -9.64 -29.41
C ASN A 492 50.29 -9.92 -28.46
N SER A 493 50.31 -9.39 -27.22
CA SER A 493 49.38 -9.76 -26.16
C SER A 493 48.43 -8.62 -25.79
N TRP A 494 47.17 -8.96 -25.47
CA TRP A 494 46.13 -8.01 -25.07
C TRP A 494 45.93 -7.99 -23.56
N ILE A 495 45.84 -6.79 -23.00
CA ILE A 495 45.54 -6.50 -21.60
C ILE A 495 44.23 -5.72 -21.57
N LYS A 496 43.21 -6.24 -20.86
CA LYS A 496 42.00 -5.46 -20.57
C LYS A 496 42.28 -4.52 -19.41
N LEU A 497 42.05 -3.22 -19.60
CA LEU A 497 42.15 -2.23 -18.52
C LEU A 497 40.85 -2.08 -17.73
N LYS A 498 39.70 -2.27 -18.40
CA LYS A 498 38.38 -2.01 -17.82
C LYS A 498 37.28 -2.69 -18.62
N ASP A 499 36.43 -3.47 -17.96
CA ASP A 499 35.22 -4.06 -18.52
C ASP A 499 34.17 -3.02 -18.96
N TYR A 500 33.23 -3.46 -19.79
CA TYR A 500 32.11 -2.65 -20.28
C TYR A 500 31.38 -1.87 -19.17
N SER A 501 31.44 -0.55 -19.25
CA SER A 501 30.77 0.37 -18.32
C SER A 501 30.33 1.66 -19.03
N THR A 502 29.49 2.47 -18.39
CA THR A 502 29.10 3.81 -18.91
C THR A 502 30.25 4.84 -18.83
N SER A 503 31.43 4.45 -18.36
CA SER A 503 32.54 5.36 -18.09
C SER A 503 33.36 5.63 -19.36
N THR A 504 33.37 6.89 -19.78
CA THR A 504 34.09 7.40 -20.96
C THR A 504 35.61 7.51 -20.79
N GLN A 505 36.17 6.96 -19.70
CA GLN A 505 37.61 7.04 -19.43
C GLN A 505 38.18 5.88 -18.60
N VAL A 506 39.48 5.63 -18.75
CA VAL A 506 40.30 4.76 -17.89
C VAL A 506 41.72 5.34 -17.75
N THR A 507 42.43 4.99 -16.69
CA THR A 507 43.83 5.39 -16.48
C THR A 507 44.78 4.23 -16.80
N TRP A 508 45.92 4.51 -17.42
CA TRP A 508 46.97 3.54 -17.70
C TRP A 508 48.36 4.13 -17.45
N THR A 509 49.26 3.31 -16.92
CA THR A 509 50.67 3.68 -16.64
C THR A 509 51.58 2.69 -17.36
N PRO A 510 52.14 3.02 -18.54
CA PRO A 510 53.13 2.18 -19.20
C PRO A 510 54.43 2.14 -18.39
N ASN A 511 54.94 0.95 -18.10
CA ASN A 511 56.22 0.77 -17.40
C ASN A 511 57.32 0.14 -18.28
N LYS A 512 56.98 -0.24 -19.52
CA LYS A 512 57.90 -0.87 -20.48
C LYS A 512 57.96 -0.04 -21.76
N PRO A 513 59.16 0.26 -22.29
CA PRO A 513 59.32 0.85 -23.62
C PRO A 513 58.84 -0.11 -24.71
N GLY A 514 58.35 0.44 -25.82
CA GLY A 514 57.88 -0.35 -26.96
C GLY A 514 56.60 0.21 -27.57
N LYS A 515 56.09 -0.48 -28.59
CA LYS A 515 54.88 -0.08 -29.32
C LYS A 515 53.64 -0.73 -28.73
N TYR A 516 52.58 0.06 -28.57
CA TYR A 516 51.32 -0.34 -27.97
C TYR A 516 50.13 0.11 -28.81
N LEU A 517 49.13 -0.75 -29.02
CA LEU A 517 47.81 -0.30 -29.47
C LEU A 517 46.97 0.06 -28.25
N ILE A 518 46.52 1.30 -28.17
CA ILE A 518 45.56 1.76 -27.16
C ILE A 518 44.17 1.70 -27.77
N GLY A 519 43.23 1.06 -27.08
CA GLY A 519 41.96 0.63 -27.66
C GLY A 519 40.74 0.89 -26.79
N VAL A 520 39.62 1.15 -27.48
CA VAL A 520 38.28 1.11 -26.91
C VAL A 520 37.36 0.26 -27.77
N HIS A 521 36.58 -0.60 -27.15
CA HIS A 521 35.41 -1.23 -27.75
C HIS A 521 34.16 -0.53 -27.22
N VAL A 522 33.17 -0.30 -28.07
CA VAL A 522 31.89 0.29 -27.69
C VAL A 522 30.73 -0.60 -28.10
N LYS A 523 29.63 -0.50 -27.34
CA LYS A 523 28.34 -1.04 -27.76
C LYS A 523 27.17 -0.27 -27.16
N ASP A 524 26.02 -0.36 -27.81
CA ASP A 524 24.75 0.08 -27.29
C ASP A 524 24.42 -0.68 -26.00
N LYS A 525 23.85 0.01 -25.02
CA LYS A 525 23.48 -0.53 -23.71
C LYS A 525 22.61 -1.80 -23.78
N TYR A 526 21.84 -1.98 -24.85
CA TYR A 526 20.97 -3.15 -25.07
C TYR A 526 21.47 -4.09 -26.18
N SER A 527 22.67 -3.86 -26.74
CA SER A 527 23.25 -4.75 -27.74
C SER A 527 23.53 -6.13 -27.16
N LYS A 528 23.19 -7.18 -27.93
CA LYS A 528 23.52 -8.58 -27.63
C LYS A 528 24.90 -8.98 -28.16
N GLU A 529 25.51 -8.13 -28.98
CA GLU A 529 26.83 -8.40 -29.55
C GLU A 529 27.93 -8.28 -28.49
N LYS A 530 29.08 -8.91 -28.77
CA LYS A 530 30.28 -8.75 -27.93
C LYS A 530 30.71 -7.29 -27.91
N LEU A 531 30.79 -6.67 -29.09
CA LEU A 531 31.04 -5.26 -29.36
C LEU A 531 30.24 -4.81 -30.60
N ASP A 532 29.89 -3.53 -30.71
CA ASP A 532 29.26 -2.96 -31.91
C ASP A 532 30.29 -2.31 -32.84
N ASN A 533 31.28 -1.63 -32.25
CA ASN A 533 32.34 -0.90 -32.95
C ASN A 533 33.59 -0.80 -32.04
N PHE A 534 34.75 -0.49 -32.59
CA PHE A 534 36.00 -0.32 -31.85
C PHE A 534 36.90 0.73 -32.52
N LYS A 535 37.85 1.26 -31.75
CA LYS A 535 38.94 2.09 -32.28
C LYS A 535 40.23 1.73 -31.57
N TYR A 536 41.31 1.65 -32.34
CA TYR A 536 42.68 1.51 -31.85
C TYR A 536 43.54 2.64 -32.40
N VAL A 537 44.54 3.05 -31.64
CA VAL A 537 45.57 4.02 -32.05
C VAL A 537 46.92 3.51 -31.56
N ASP A 538 47.94 3.53 -32.42
CA ASP A 538 49.32 3.19 -32.06
C ASP A 538 49.96 4.30 -31.22
N TYR A 539 50.64 3.89 -30.15
CA TYR A 539 51.52 4.73 -29.34
C TYR A 539 52.86 4.04 -29.13
N ASN A 540 53.93 4.82 -29.04
CA ASN A 540 55.27 4.36 -28.70
C ASN A 540 55.61 4.84 -27.28
N VAL A 541 56.00 3.92 -26.40
CA VAL A 541 56.54 4.26 -25.07
C VAL A 541 58.06 4.40 -25.21
N THR A 542 58.57 5.57 -24.88
CA THR A 542 59.99 5.93 -25.00
C THR A 542 60.85 5.08 -24.07
N SER A 543 62.13 4.88 -24.44
CA SER A 543 63.11 4.33 -23.51
C SER A 543 63.38 5.33 -22.38
N PRO A 544 63.57 4.87 -21.12
CA PRO A 544 63.94 5.78 -20.04
C PRO A 544 65.21 6.54 -20.41
N LYS A 545 65.23 7.85 -20.16
CA LYS A 545 66.46 8.63 -20.30
C LYS A 545 67.51 8.02 -19.36
N LYS A 546 68.71 7.78 -19.88
CA LYS A 546 69.83 7.31 -19.05
C LYS A 546 70.03 8.27 -17.88
N ALA A 547 70.19 7.75 -16.67
CA ALA A 547 70.61 8.56 -15.54
C ALA A 547 72.02 9.09 -15.82
N ASN A 548 72.21 10.40 -15.71
CA ASN A 548 73.51 11.03 -15.76
C ASN A 548 74.01 11.20 -14.32
N ILE A 549 75.20 10.67 -14.03
CA ILE A 549 75.91 10.95 -12.79
C ILE A 549 76.59 12.30 -12.99
N ASN A 550 76.05 13.36 -12.37
CA ASN A 550 76.61 14.72 -12.50
C ASN A 550 77.90 14.89 -11.70
N SER A 551 78.02 14.18 -10.58
CA SER A 551 79.23 14.06 -9.77
C SER A 551 79.23 12.72 -9.04
N LEU A 552 80.43 12.18 -8.81
CA LEU A 552 80.70 11.18 -7.79
C LEU A 552 81.61 11.87 -6.78
N GLU A 553 81.24 11.85 -5.51
CA GLU A 553 82.05 12.41 -4.43
C GLU A 553 82.47 11.26 -3.51
N VAL A 554 83.73 11.31 -3.06
CA VAL A 554 84.28 10.40 -2.07
C VAL A 554 84.67 11.25 -0.86
N SER A 555 84.36 10.77 0.34
CA SER A 555 84.54 11.50 1.58
C SER A 555 85.27 10.65 2.63
N LEU A 556 86.08 11.31 3.47
CA LEU A 556 86.67 10.74 4.67
C LEU A 556 86.21 11.60 5.85
N ASP A 557 85.61 10.99 6.88
CA ASP A 557 85.05 11.68 8.05
C ASP A 557 84.15 12.89 7.73
N GLY A 558 83.43 12.84 6.60
CA GLY A 558 82.56 13.91 6.11
C GLY A 558 83.28 15.05 5.37
N ALA A 559 84.61 15.02 5.28
CA ALA A 559 85.38 15.91 4.40
C ALA A 559 85.49 15.31 3.00
N LYS A 560 85.18 16.11 1.97
CA LYS A 560 85.31 15.69 0.56
C LYS A 560 86.79 15.49 0.20
N VAL A 561 87.13 14.30 -0.30
CA VAL A 561 88.46 14.02 -0.84
C VAL A 561 88.67 14.87 -2.09
N VAL A 562 89.73 15.67 -2.06
CA VAL A 562 90.22 16.44 -3.21
C VAL A 562 91.50 15.79 -3.74
N ASN A 563 91.70 15.85 -5.05
CA ASN A 563 92.84 15.29 -5.80
C ASN A 563 92.85 13.77 -6.04
N ASN A 564 91.78 13.03 -5.69
CA ASN A 564 91.63 11.58 -5.94
C ASN A 564 92.69 10.67 -5.29
N GLU A 565 93.42 11.15 -4.28
CA GLU A 565 94.36 10.34 -3.51
C GLU A 565 93.65 9.71 -2.30
N LEU A 566 93.82 8.40 -2.12
CA LEU A 566 93.29 7.64 -0.99
C LEU A 566 94.45 7.05 -0.17
N GLN A 567 94.43 7.23 1.15
CA GLN A 567 95.44 6.69 2.05
C GLN A 567 95.06 5.27 2.49
N ALA A 568 96.07 4.42 2.61
CA ALA A 568 95.88 3.02 2.99
C ALA A 568 95.60 2.89 4.49
N GLY A 569 94.47 2.26 4.84
CA GLY A 569 94.01 2.05 6.22
C GLY A 569 92.75 2.81 6.59
N GLU A 570 92.38 3.82 5.80
CA GLU A 570 91.21 4.69 6.04
C GLU A 570 89.91 4.15 5.41
N ILE A 571 88.76 4.54 5.97
CA ILE A 571 87.41 4.12 5.50
C ILE A 571 86.70 5.32 4.86
N TYR A 572 86.53 5.27 3.54
CA TYR A 572 85.89 6.31 2.75
C TYR A 572 84.41 5.99 2.46
N ASN A 573 83.57 7.04 2.37
CA ASN A 573 82.14 6.97 1.99
C ASN A 573 81.88 7.76 0.70
#